data_AF-A0A8T4IYD9-F1
#
_entry.id   AF-A0A8T4IYD9-F1
#
_cell.length_a   1.000
_cell.length_b   1.000
_cell.length_c   1.000
_cell.angle_alpha   90.00
_cell.angle_beta   90.00
_cell.angle_gamma   90.00
#
_symmetry.space_group_name_H-M   'P 1'
#
loop_
_entity.id
_entity.type
_entity.pdbx_description
1 polymer ?
#
loop_
_entity_poly.entity_id
_entity_poly.type
_entity_poly.pdbx_seq_one_letter_code
_entity_poly.pdbx_strand_id
1 'polypeptide(L)'
;MAMMRLRREDPRVVGSFRLHRRLGAGGMGVVYLGSDRRGQRVALKVIRPDLAEDPEFRSRFAREVSAARRIRGGCTARLVAA
;
A
#
# COMPACT_ATOMS: atom_id res chain seq x y z
N MET A 1 -13.30 1.65 -11.29
CA MET A 1 -12.37 2.18 -10.26
C MET A 1 -12.12 3.66 -10.54
N ALA A 2 -12.60 4.56 -9.69
CA ALA A 2 -12.38 5.99 -9.86
C ALA A 2 -11.01 6.38 -9.29
N MET A 3 -10.05 6.72 -10.14
CA MET A 3 -8.77 7.28 -9.69
C MET A 3 -8.96 8.71 -9.20
N MET A 4 -8.72 8.94 -7.91
CA MET A 4 -8.87 10.26 -7.29
C MET A 4 -7.51 10.98 -7.20
N ARG A 5 -7.53 12.32 -7.27
CA ARG A 5 -6.33 13.13 -6.99
C ARG A 5 -5.87 12.90 -5.55
N LEU A 6 -4.55 13.02 -5.33
CA LEU A 6 -4.00 13.12 -3.97
C LEU A 6 -4.56 14.37 -3.29
N ARG A 7 -4.96 14.22 -2.03
CA ARG A 7 -5.35 15.30 -1.14
C ARG A 7 -4.10 16.03 -0.60
N ARG A 8 -4.32 17.16 0.07
CA ARG A 8 -3.22 17.94 0.67
C ARG A 8 -2.56 17.20 1.84
N GLU A 9 -3.35 16.43 2.58
CA GLU A 9 -2.90 15.60 3.70
C GLU A 9 -2.20 14.31 3.28
N ASP A 10 -2.32 13.89 2.02
CA ASP A 10 -1.74 12.63 1.57
C ASP A 10 -0.22 12.78 1.40
N PRO A 11 0.58 11.79 1.84
CA PRO A 11 2.01 11.80 1.63
C PRO A 11 2.34 11.86 0.13
N ARG A 12 3.37 12.63 -0.24
CA ARG A 12 3.86 12.67 -1.63
C ARG A 12 4.81 11.54 -1.95
N VAL A 13 5.47 11.02 -0.92
CA VAL A 13 6.47 9.95 -1.01
C VAL A 13 6.28 9.02 0.20
N VAL A 14 6.38 7.72 -0.04
CA VAL A 14 6.40 6.69 1.01
C VAL A 14 7.60 5.80 0.73
N GLY A 15 8.59 5.83 1.62
CA GLY A 15 9.88 5.17 1.39
C GLY A 15 10.51 5.65 0.08
N SER A 16 10.80 4.71 -0.83
CA SER A 16 11.39 5.00 -2.15
C SER A 16 10.36 5.23 -3.25
N PHE A 17 9.07 5.32 -2.93
CA PHE A 17 7.97 5.40 -3.90
C PHE A 17 7.32 6.78 -3.91
N ARG A 18 7.20 7.39 -5.09
CA ARG A 18 6.47 8.64 -5.29
C ARG A 18 4.99 8.34 -5.53
N LEU A 19 4.09 8.99 -4.80
CA LEU A 19 2.65 8.80 -4.97
C LEU A 19 2.10 9.73 -6.05
N HIS A 20 1.14 9.22 -6.82
CA HIS A 20 0.52 9.92 -7.95
C HIS A 20 -0.96 10.18 -7.72
N ARG A 21 -1.70 9.17 -7.25
CA ARG A 21 -3.17 9.20 -7.10
C ARG A 21 -3.63 8.27 -5.99
N ARG A 22 -4.84 8.49 -5.48
CA ARG A 22 -5.55 7.52 -4.63
C ARG A 22 -6.29 6.53 -5.51
N LEU A 23 -6.16 5.25 -5.19
CA LEU A 23 -6.91 4.15 -5.79
C LEU A 23 -8.13 3.77 -4.96
N GLY A 24 -8.06 3.94 -3.63
CA GLY A 24 -9.15 3.67 -2.72
C GLY A 24 -8.81 4.03 -1.28
N ALA A 25 -9.81 4.14 -0.43
CA ALA A 25 -9.65 4.34 1.01
C ALA A 25 -10.70 3.51 1.76
N GLY A 26 -10.33 2.96 2.91
CA GLY A 26 -11.20 2.15 3.76
C GLY A 26 -10.70 2.11 5.20
N GLY A 27 -11.30 1.27 6.03
CA GLY A 27 -11.04 1.22 7.48
C GLY A 27 -9.57 1.05 7.86
N MET A 28 -8.80 0.26 7.09
CA MET A 28 -7.38 0.01 7.36
C MET A 28 -6.44 1.15 6.92
N GLY A 29 -6.89 2.01 6.00
CA GLY A 29 -6.06 3.06 5.42
C GLY A 29 -6.36 3.34 3.95
N VAL A 30 -5.34 3.81 3.23
CA VAL A 30 -5.48 4.34 1.87
C VAL A 30 -4.56 3.59 0.91
N VAL A 31 -5.08 3.24 -0.26
CA VAL A 31 -4.31 2.63 -1.34
C VAL A 31 -3.99 3.71 -2.36
N TYR A 32 -2.71 3.85 -2.69
CA TYR A 32 -2.20 4.82 -3.65
C TYR A 32 -1.61 4.14 -4.86
N LEU A 33 -1.75 4.79 -6.02
CA LEU A 33 -0.88 4.54 -7.16
C LEU A 33 0.42 5.29 -6.93
N GLY A 34 1.54 4.57 -6.92
CA GLY A 34 2.87 5.16 -6.87
C GLY A 34 3.79 4.58 -7.93
N SER A 35 5.01 5.09 -7.97
CA SER A 35 6.09 4.51 -8.77
C SER A 35 7.41 4.49 -8.01
N ASP A 36 8.25 3.50 -8.30
CA ASP A 36 9.63 3.49 -7.85
C ASP A 36 10.51 4.49 -8.63
N ARG A 37 11.81 4.51 -8.33
CA ARG A 37 12.80 5.37 -9.01
C ARG A 37 12.99 5.05 -10.49
N ARG A 38 12.62 3.84 -10.93
CA ARG A 38 12.69 3.40 -12.34
C ARG A 38 11.38 3.64 -13.08
N GLY A 39 10.38 4.22 -12.42
CA GLY A 39 9.05 4.48 -13.00
C GLY A 39 8.10 3.28 -12.97
N GLN A 40 8.47 2.16 -12.34
CA GLN A 40 7.60 0.99 -12.22
C GLN A 40 6.40 1.35 -11.34
N ARG A 41 5.19 1.25 -11.90
CA ARG A 41 3.94 1.52 -11.18
C ARG A 41 3.63 0.42 -10.19
N VAL A 42 3.21 0.81 -9.00
CA VAL A 42 2.86 -0.08 -7.88
C VAL A 42 1.63 0.46 -7.13
N ALA A 43 0.91 -0.43 -6.47
CA ALA A 43 -0.13 -0.07 -5.50
C ALA A 43 0.48 -0.09 -4.09
N LEU A 44 0.42 1.04 -3.37
CA LEU A 44 0.89 1.15 -1.99
C LEU A 44 -0.29 1.26 -1.04
N LYS A 45 -0.45 0.27 -0.16
CA LYS A 45 -1.42 0.32 0.95
C LYS A 45 -0.73 0.95 2.17
N VAL A 46 -1.10 2.18 2.50
CA VAL A 46 -0.60 2.90 3.68
C VAL A 46 -1.59 2.70 4.82
N ILE A 47 -1.12 2.13 5.92
CA ILE A 47 -1.93 1.84 7.11
C ILE A 47 -2.04 3.12 7.96
N ARG A 48 -3.21 3.32 8.57
CA ARG A 48 -3.42 4.43 9.52
C ARG A 48 -2.53 4.26 10.77
N PRO A 49 -1.99 5.36 11.33
CA PRO A 49 -1.13 5.29 12.51
C PRO A 49 -1.81 4.56 13.69
N ASP A 50 -3.10 4.85 13.94
CA ASP A 50 -3.88 4.21 15.03
C ASP A 50 -3.85 2.67 14.97
N LEU A 51 -3.86 2.09 13.77
CA LEU A 51 -3.80 0.65 13.56
C LEU A 51 -2.36 0.11 13.53
N ALA A 52 -1.39 0.95 13.17
CA ALA A 52 0.02 0.57 13.17
C ALA A 52 0.61 0.47 14.58
N GLU A 53 -0.04 1.11 15.56
CA GLU A 53 0.30 1.02 16.98
C GLU A 53 -0.35 -0.18 17.67
N ASP A 54 -1.45 -0.72 17.12
CA ASP A 54 -2.12 -1.93 17.62
C ASP A 54 -1.27 -3.19 17.35
N PRO A 55 -0.76 -3.88 18.40
CA PRO A 55 0.05 -5.09 18.26
C PRO A 55 -0.68 -6.24 17.58
N GLU A 56 -2.00 -6.39 17.80
CA GLU A 56 -2.81 -7.43 17.17
C GLU A 56 -2.93 -7.17 15.67
N PHE A 57 -3.19 -5.91 15.29
CA PHE A 57 -3.23 -5.50 13.90
C PHE A 57 -1.88 -5.75 13.21
N ARG A 58 -0.78 -5.36 13.83
CA ARG A 58 0.58 -5.60 13.29
C ARG A 58 0.84 -7.08 13.07
N SER A 59 0.45 -7.93 14.01
CA SER A 59 0.58 -9.39 13.89
C SER A 59 -0.23 -9.93 12.72
N ARG A 60 -1.50 -9.53 12.60
CA ARG A 60 -2.36 -9.92 11.47
C ARG A 60 -1.81 -9.44 10.13
N PHE A 61 -1.36 -8.20 10.06
CA PHE A 61 -0.76 -7.62 8.85
C PHE A 61 0.52 -8.34 8.45
N ALA A 62 1.41 -8.65 9.41
CA ALA A 62 2.63 -9.41 9.15
C ALA A 62 2.35 -10.81 8.61
N ARG A 63 1.29 -11.47 9.09
CA ARG A 63 0.84 -12.77 8.56
C ARG A 63 0.33 -12.65 7.13
N GLU A 64 -0.44 -11.61 6.82
CA GLU A 64 -0.94 -11.36 5.46
C GLU A 64 0.21 -11.08 4.48
N VAL A 65 1.17 -10.23 4.87
CA VAL A 65 2.40 -9.98 4.10
C VAL A 65 3.19 -11.27 3.87
N SER A 66 3.36 -12.08 4.91
CA SER A 66 4.07 -13.36 4.82
C SER A 66 3.38 -14.34 3.87
N ALA A 67 2.04 -14.38 3.88
CA ALA A 67 1.26 -15.17 2.93
C ALA A 67 1.41 -14.64 1.50
N ALA A 68 1.27 -13.32 1.29
CA ALA A 68 1.42 -12.68 -0.02
C ALA A 68 2.80 -12.90 -0.64
N ARG A 69 3.87 -12.95 0.18
CA ARG A 69 5.23 -13.28 -0.29
C ARG A 69 5.36 -14.69 -0.90
N ARG A 70 4.53 -15.63 -0.47
CA ARG A 70 4.57 -17.03 -0.91
C ARG A 70 3.77 -17.27 -2.20
N ILE A 71 2.88 -16.35 -2.56
CA ILE A 71 2.04 -16.50 -3.75
C ILE A 71 2.83 -16.06 -4.99
N ARG A 72 3.03 -16.99 -5.92
CA ARG A 72 3.59 -16.74 -7.25
C ARG A 72 2.64 -17.31 -8.30
N GLY A 73 1.58 -16.57 -8.62
CA GLY A 73 0.57 -16.95 -9.62
C GLY A 73 0.16 -15.78 -10.50
N GLY A 74 -0.28 -16.07 -11.73
CA GLY A 74 -0.62 -15.06 -12.74
C GLY A 74 -1.83 -14.18 -12.41
N CYS A 75 -2.71 -14.62 -11.51
CA CYS A 75 -3.94 -13.93 -11.15
C CYS A 75 -3.83 -13.08 -9.87
N THR A 76 -2.65 -13.02 -9.24
CA THR A 76 -2.44 -12.32 -7.96
C THR A 76 -1.39 -11.25 -8.10
N ALA A 77 -1.62 -10.07 -7.52
CA ALA A 77 -0.64 -9.00 -7.49
C ALA A 77 0.61 -9.45 -6.73
N ARG A 78 1.78 -9.33 -7.36
CA ARG A 78 3.06 -9.61 -6.72
C ARG A 78 3.34 -8.57 -5.63
N LEU A 79 3.72 -9.02 -4.45
CA LEU A 79 4.26 -8.13 -3.42
C LEU A 79 5.64 -7.61 -3.85
N VAL A 80 5.78 -6.28 -3.92
CA VAL A 80 7.01 -5.61 -4.36
C VAL A 80 7.91 -5.23 -3.18
N ALA A 81 7.31 -4.75 -2.09
CA ALA A 81 7.96 -4.39 -0.83
C ALA A 81 6.93 -4.43 0.31
N ALA A 82 7.39 -4.66 1.54
CA ALA A 82 6.60 -4.55 2.77
C ALA A 82 7.52 -4.24 3.95
#